data_AF-A0A524HX52-F1
#
_entry.id   AF-A0A524HX52-F1
#
_cell.length_a   1.000
_cell.length_b   1.000
_cell.length_c   1.000
_cell.angle_alpha   90.00
_cell.angle_beta   90.00
_cell.angle_gamma   90.00
#
_symmetry.space_group_name_H-M   'P 1'
#
loop_
_entity.id
_entity.type
_entity.pdbx_description
1 polymer ?
#
loop_
_entity_poly.entity_id
_entity_poly.type
_entity_poly.pdbx_seq_one_letter_code
_entity_poly.pdbx_strand_id
1 'polypeptide(L)'
;MVGTASPAKASSSCQPIRSSAARSDPVGIASLSVMLHLGCQTAVVARVRDEATSVPARPLPGRLCDGVDTPRATEEVSSANSPSIGLNRLMPMPDPLSSNLAYITASQTVAISNEATRRKAAGDDVFDLSVGEPDFDTPSVVAQAGIQAIQRGMTHYPPNVGIPELRAAVAAHLSRLSAGRPINADHIIVSTGSKQALFNACFALFGPKDKVLIPAPAWVSFPQIVRLARAEPVLVPGDIEWGLKVSVADLDRQADGLTRGLILNSPCNPTGSVYTLSELRAIAEWAHRRNIWIISDEIYRRIHYGSGPAPSLLDLPDELLERVVITYGASKAHAMTGWRIGVALAPPHVVRAMAAIQSHTTTGANHPAQWAAATAFDDERAEQAVEAMVAQFARRRESLVTRFRTEVPGVEFVEPHGAFYLFFRVDGFEGPVQTGQAFCERLMEEHGVALVPGAALETTGGCG
;
A
#
# COMPACT_ATOMS: atom_id res chain seq x y z
N MET A 1 -38.74 11.98 -65.58
CA MET A 1 -38.81 13.46 -65.61
C MET A 1 -38.03 13.96 -64.40
N VAL A 2 -36.71 14.22 -64.54
CA VAL A 2 -36.07 15.54 -64.84
C VAL A 2 -36.44 16.58 -63.75
N GLY A 3 -35.55 17.26 -63.03
CA GLY A 3 -34.09 17.42 -63.02
C GLY A 3 -33.65 18.17 -61.73
N THR A 4 -32.45 17.89 -61.19
CA THR A 4 -31.24 18.76 -61.15
C THR A 4 -31.35 20.15 -60.50
N ALA A 5 -30.64 20.38 -59.38
CA ALA A 5 -29.66 21.46 -59.20
C ALA A 5 -28.93 21.41 -57.82
N SER A 6 -27.60 21.32 -57.86
CA SER A 6 -26.65 21.87 -56.86
C SER A 6 -26.34 23.35 -57.27
N PRO A 7 -25.65 24.26 -56.52
CA PRO A 7 -24.51 24.08 -55.58
C PRO A 7 -24.63 24.94 -54.28
N ALA A 8 -23.77 24.84 -53.25
CA ALA A 8 -22.45 25.48 -53.18
C ALA A 8 -21.69 25.09 -51.89
N LYS A 9 -20.37 24.91 -52.07
CA LYS A 9 -19.35 24.78 -51.02
C LYS A 9 -19.00 26.17 -50.50
N ALA A 10 -18.84 26.31 -49.18
CA ALA A 10 -18.07 27.37 -48.55
C ALA A 10 -17.04 26.74 -47.60
N SER A 11 -15.78 26.85 -48.00
CA SER A 11 -14.58 26.52 -47.24
C SER A 11 -14.20 27.70 -46.35
N SER A 12 -13.97 27.45 -45.06
CA SER A 12 -13.16 28.36 -44.22
C SER A 12 -12.11 27.54 -43.48
N SER A 13 -10.90 27.63 -43.99
CA SER A 13 -9.66 27.20 -43.38
C SER A 13 -9.34 28.03 -42.14
N CYS A 14 -9.11 27.39 -41.00
CA CYS A 14 -8.28 27.93 -39.93
C CYS A 14 -7.16 26.92 -39.63
N GLN A 15 -5.93 27.42 -39.67
CA GLN A 15 -4.68 26.67 -39.60
C GLN A 15 -4.46 25.98 -38.23
N PRO A 16 -3.69 24.89 -38.19
CA PRO A 16 -3.33 24.24 -36.94
C PRO A 16 -2.30 25.08 -36.18
N ILE A 17 -2.61 25.39 -34.92
CA ILE A 17 -1.65 25.96 -33.98
C ILE A 17 -0.57 24.89 -33.76
N ARG A 18 0.65 25.22 -34.19
CA ARG A 18 1.87 24.46 -33.91
C ARG A 18 2.00 24.32 -32.39
N SER A 19 1.83 23.12 -31.86
CA SER A 19 2.29 22.81 -30.52
C SER A 19 3.82 22.88 -30.51
N SER A 20 4.37 23.80 -29.73
CA SER A 20 5.78 23.79 -29.40
C SER A 20 6.04 22.53 -28.58
N ALA A 21 6.67 21.54 -29.22
CA ALA A 21 7.25 20.38 -28.56
C ALA A 21 8.36 20.86 -27.62
N ALA A 22 8.02 21.16 -26.36
CA ALA A 22 8.95 21.07 -25.26
C ALA A 22 8.99 19.59 -24.87
N ARG A 23 10.05 18.91 -25.28
CA ARG A 23 10.41 17.59 -24.76
C ARG A 23 10.77 17.77 -23.29
N SER A 24 9.83 17.50 -22.39
CA SER A 24 10.13 17.18 -21.00
C SER A 24 10.45 15.69 -20.94
N ASP A 25 11.66 15.35 -20.49
CA ASP A 25 12.05 13.98 -20.16
C ASP A 25 11.01 13.33 -19.23
N PRO A 26 10.61 12.06 -19.44
CA PRO A 26 9.61 11.43 -18.60
C PRO A 26 10.30 10.94 -17.33
N VAL A 27 10.50 11.83 -16.36
CA VAL A 27 10.71 11.40 -14.98
C VAL A 27 9.37 10.80 -14.53
N GLY A 28 9.27 9.48 -14.55
CA GLY A 28 8.00 8.79 -14.36
C GLY A 28 7.38 9.01 -12.98
N ILE A 29 6.06 8.82 -12.89
CA ILE A 29 5.22 9.00 -11.68
C ILE A 29 5.86 8.38 -10.43
N ALA A 30 6.55 7.27 -10.58
CA ALA A 30 7.25 6.58 -9.50
C ALA A 30 8.36 7.36 -8.83
N SER A 31 9.16 8.03 -9.65
CA SER A 31 10.30 8.80 -9.18
C SER A 31 9.87 10.08 -8.51
N LEU A 32 8.62 10.54 -8.68
CA LEU A 32 8.13 11.84 -8.23
C LEU A 32 6.97 11.73 -7.24
N SER A 33 6.74 10.59 -6.59
CA SER A 33 5.62 10.43 -5.65
C SER A 33 6.08 10.05 -4.25
N VAL A 34 5.23 10.32 -3.25
CA VAL A 34 5.44 10.03 -1.83
C VAL A 34 4.11 9.61 -1.19
N MET A 35 4.19 8.71 -0.22
CA MET A 35 3.09 8.33 0.66
C MET A 35 3.34 8.88 2.07
N LEU A 36 2.31 9.50 2.65
CA LEU A 36 2.29 9.84 4.07
C LEU A 36 1.08 9.21 4.77
N HIS A 37 1.26 8.83 6.03
CA HIS A 37 0.19 8.31 6.88
C HIS A 37 -0.56 9.44 7.61
N LEU A 38 -1.88 9.36 7.70
CA LEU A 38 -2.78 10.26 8.44
C LEU A 38 -2.64 10.19 9.99
N GLY A 39 -1.44 9.97 10.52
CA GLY A 39 -1.09 10.08 11.94
C GLY A 39 -1.00 11.54 12.43
N CYS A 40 -0.95 11.73 13.76
CA CYS A 40 -1.04 13.00 14.51
C CYS A 40 -0.57 14.28 13.77
N GLN A 41 -1.50 15.25 13.59
CA GLN A 41 -1.38 16.31 12.57
C GLN A 41 -0.87 17.68 13.03
N THR A 42 -0.70 17.94 14.32
CA THR A 42 -0.53 19.33 14.76
C THR A 42 0.83 19.94 14.39
N ALA A 43 1.84 19.14 14.05
CA ALA A 43 3.20 19.59 13.73
C ALA A 43 3.66 19.38 12.28
N VAL A 44 2.95 18.55 11.50
CA VAL A 44 3.41 18.05 10.18
C VAL A 44 3.34 19.13 9.09
N VAL A 45 2.22 19.84 8.99
CA VAL A 45 2.00 20.80 7.89
C VAL A 45 2.76 22.10 8.09
N ALA A 46 2.98 22.51 9.34
CA ALA A 46 3.77 23.70 9.66
C ALA A 46 5.22 23.57 9.17
N ARG A 47 5.82 22.37 9.23
CA ARG A 47 7.20 22.13 8.78
C ARG A 47 7.32 21.86 7.27
N VAL A 48 6.34 21.20 6.65
CA VAL A 48 6.27 21.09 5.17
C VAL A 48 6.14 22.46 4.50
N ARG A 49 5.54 23.44 5.20
CA ARG A 49 5.42 24.83 4.73
C ARG A 49 6.73 25.62 4.75
N ASP A 50 7.64 25.36 5.70
CA ASP A 50 8.92 26.08 5.78
C ASP A 50 9.79 25.87 4.52
N GLU A 51 9.61 24.74 3.85
CA GLU A 51 10.22 24.41 2.56
C GLU A 51 9.69 25.28 1.40
N ALA A 52 8.42 25.68 1.43
CA ALA A 52 7.81 26.55 0.41
C ALA A 52 8.22 28.02 0.52
N THR A 53 8.97 28.42 1.56
CA THR A 53 9.26 29.84 1.85
C THR A 53 10.74 30.19 1.99
N SER A 54 11.65 29.22 1.87
CA SER A 54 13.08 29.43 2.08
C SER A 54 13.87 29.57 0.77
N VAL A 55 13.90 30.79 0.22
CA VAL A 55 14.93 31.21 -0.75
C VAL A 55 15.80 32.28 -0.08
N PRO A 56 17.12 32.08 0.10
CA PRO A 56 17.99 33.19 0.41
C PRO A 56 18.47 33.85 -0.87
N ALA A 57 18.00 35.08 -1.10
CA ALA A 57 18.62 36.04 -1.99
C ALA A 57 19.99 36.46 -1.43
N ARG A 58 21.02 36.56 -2.29
CA ARG A 58 22.31 37.15 -1.94
C ARG A 58 22.68 38.24 -2.93
N PRO A 59 23.22 39.37 -2.43
CA PRO A 59 24.41 39.93 -3.06
C PRO A 59 25.55 40.24 -2.07
N LEU A 60 26.76 40.25 -2.64
CA LEU A 60 28.14 40.51 -2.15
C LEU A 60 28.31 41.93 -1.50
N PRO A 61 29.47 42.37 -0.90
CA PRO A 61 30.88 41.98 -1.18
C PRO A 61 31.97 42.04 -0.04
N GLY A 62 33.13 41.40 -0.29
CA GLY A 62 34.47 42.06 -0.29
C GLY A 62 35.42 42.07 0.93
N ARG A 63 36.59 41.40 0.76
CA ARG A 63 38.00 41.73 1.20
C ARG A 63 38.35 41.68 2.72
N LEU A 64 39.58 41.40 3.19
CA LEU A 64 40.89 40.84 2.75
C LEU A 64 41.78 40.71 4.03
N CYS A 65 42.73 39.75 4.04
CA CYS A 65 44.03 39.70 4.78
C CYS A 65 44.02 39.70 6.34
N ASP A 66 44.90 39.05 7.13
CA ASP A 66 46.27 38.46 7.06
C ASP A 66 46.28 37.17 7.94
N GLY A 67 47.06 36.10 7.81
CA GLY A 67 48.51 35.95 7.59
C GLY A 67 49.17 35.42 8.88
N VAL A 68 49.71 34.18 8.89
CA VAL A 68 51.00 33.74 9.53
C VAL A 68 51.19 32.22 9.30
N ASP A 69 52.37 31.91 8.72
CA ASP A 69 52.96 30.60 8.41
C ASP A 69 53.41 29.77 9.62
N THR A 70 53.45 28.43 9.49
CA THR A 70 54.69 27.59 9.47
C THR A 70 54.40 26.07 9.37
N PRO A 71 55.36 25.22 8.92
CA PRO A 71 55.07 24.04 8.08
C PRO A 71 55.51 22.67 8.66
N ARG A 72 54.96 21.60 8.06
CA ARG A 72 55.42 20.17 7.91
C ARG A 72 54.23 19.23 8.10
N ALA A 73 54.02 18.12 7.39
CA ALA A 73 54.81 17.38 6.41
C ALA A 73 53.83 16.65 5.45
N THR A 74 54.36 16.31 4.30
CA THR A 74 53.79 15.57 3.17
C THR A 74 53.28 14.17 3.52
N GLU A 75 52.05 13.85 3.11
CA GLU A 75 51.65 12.51 2.66
C GLU A 75 50.51 12.66 1.63
N GLU A 76 50.80 12.27 0.39
CA GLU A 76 49.85 12.21 -0.72
C GLU A 76 48.87 11.04 -0.52
N VAL A 77 47.57 11.31 -0.49
CA VAL A 77 46.54 10.30 -0.74
C VAL A 77 45.53 10.88 -1.73
N SER A 78 45.49 10.30 -2.93
CA SER A 78 44.59 10.65 -4.01
C SER A 78 43.13 10.38 -3.63
N SER A 79 42.31 11.41 -3.57
CA SER A 79 40.85 11.29 -3.45
C SER A 79 40.20 11.47 -4.82
N ALA A 80 39.90 10.35 -5.48
CA ALA A 80 39.02 10.30 -6.64
C ALA A 80 37.98 9.19 -6.43
N ASN A 81 36.74 9.50 -6.78
CA ASN A 81 35.53 8.67 -6.88
C ASN A 81 34.67 8.51 -5.62
N SER A 82 33.75 9.47 -5.45
CA SER A 82 32.49 9.27 -4.73
C SER A 82 31.58 8.34 -5.55
N PRO A 83 31.12 7.19 -5.01
CA PRO A 83 30.20 6.32 -5.75
C PRO A 83 28.76 6.82 -5.61
N SER A 84 28.13 7.07 -6.75
CA SER A 84 26.69 7.24 -6.92
C SER A 84 25.92 6.05 -6.35
N ILE A 85 24.92 6.32 -5.50
CA ILE A 85 24.03 5.31 -4.91
C ILE A 85 23.05 4.84 -6.00
N GLY A 86 23.41 3.79 -6.73
CA GLY A 86 22.52 3.06 -7.63
C GLY A 86 21.59 2.13 -6.86
N LEU A 87 20.45 1.76 -7.46
CA LEU A 87 19.48 0.80 -6.92
C LEU A 87 20.18 -0.43 -6.32
N ASN A 88 20.08 -0.60 -4.99
CA ASN A 88 20.62 -1.73 -4.26
C ASN A 88 19.90 -3.03 -4.66
N ARG A 89 20.38 -3.72 -5.71
CA ARG A 89 20.40 -5.18 -5.71
C ARG A 89 21.19 -5.61 -4.48
N LEU A 90 20.68 -6.57 -3.71
CA LEU A 90 21.49 -7.25 -2.70
C LEU A 90 22.85 -7.58 -3.31
N MET A 91 23.93 -7.08 -2.70
CA MET A 91 25.30 -7.42 -3.09
C MET A 91 25.44 -8.95 -3.20
N PRO A 92 26.32 -9.48 -4.05
CA PRO A 92 26.56 -10.92 -4.12
C PRO A 92 26.96 -11.42 -2.72
N MET A 93 26.02 -12.09 -2.06
CA MET A 93 26.17 -12.61 -0.71
C MET A 93 27.27 -13.68 -0.72
N PRO A 94 28.21 -13.66 0.24
CA PRO A 94 29.19 -14.73 0.38
C PRO A 94 28.50 -16.02 0.88
N ASP A 95 28.82 -17.16 0.26
CA ASP A 95 28.20 -18.50 0.34
C ASP A 95 26.77 -18.64 -0.27
N PRO A 96 26.44 -19.77 -0.96
CA PRO A 96 25.21 -19.84 -1.73
C PRO A 96 24.03 -20.08 -0.79
N LEU A 97 23.45 -18.99 -0.29
CA LEU A 97 22.09 -18.99 0.23
C LEU A 97 21.13 -19.49 -0.85
N SER A 98 19.96 -19.98 -0.41
CA SER A 98 18.94 -20.54 -1.32
C SER A 98 18.63 -19.60 -2.48
N SER A 99 18.51 -20.16 -3.69
CA SER A 99 18.13 -19.41 -4.90
C SER A 99 16.76 -18.73 -4.78
N ASN A 100 15.92 -19.14 -3.83
CA ASN A 100 14.67 -18.44 -3.53
C ASN A 100 14.91 -17.00 -3.03
N LEU A 101 16.03 -16.73 -2.33
CA LEU A 101 16.35 -15.40 -1.83
C LEU A 101 16.81 -14.44 -2.94
N ALA A 102 17.30 -14.96 -4.07
CA ALA A 102 17.74 -14.15 -5.19
C ALA A 102 16.59 -13.32 -5.82
N TYR A 103 15.33 -13.68 -5.54
CA TYR A 103 14.14 -13.00 -6.06
C TYR A 103 13.53 -11.99 -5.09
N ILE A 104 14.09 -11.82 -3.88
CA ILE A 104 13.52 -10.93 -2.86
C ILE A 104 14.32 -9.64 -2.82
N THR A 105 13.63 -8.50 -2.81
CA THR A 105 14.23 -7.20 -2.52
C THR A 105 13.96 -6.83 -1.07
N ALA A 106 14.94 -6.23 -0.39
CA ALA A 106 14.75 -5.70 0.95
C ALA A 106 13.66 -4.61 0.95
N SER A 107 12.85 -4.57 2.01
CA SER A 107 11.73 -3.63 2.12
C SER A 107 12.23 -2.23 2.51
N GLN A 108 12.07 -1.26 1.62
CA GLN A 108 12.44 0.14 1.88
C GLN A 108 11.60 0.78 3.00
N THR A 109 10.33 0.41 3.14
CA THR A 109 9.47 0.91 4.24
C THR A 109 10.00 0.49 5.62
N VAL A 110 10.53 -0.73 5.74
CA VAL A 110 11.17 -1.20 6.98
C VAL A 110 12.46 -0.41 7.26
N ALA A 111 13.27 -0.15 6.22
CA ALA A 111 14.50 0.63 6.39
C ALA A 111 14.23 2.05 6.90
N ILE A 112 13.23 2.74 6.35
CA ILE A 112 12.81 4.09 6.77
C ILE A 112 12.29 4.07 8.23
N SER A 113 11.43 3.11 8.58
CA SER A 113 10.90 2.98 9.94
C SER A 113 12.00 2.70 10.98
N ASN A 114 13.00 1.88 10.63
CA ASN A 114 14.14 1.61 11.50
C ASN A 114 14.99 2.88 11.72
N GLU A 115 15.21 3.67 10.67
CA GLU A 115 15.96 4.92 10.77
C GLU A 115 15.22 5.96 11.62
N ALA A 116 13.90 6.11 11.42
CA ALA A 116 13.07 6.98 12.26
C ALA A 116 13.12 6.55 13.73
N THR A 117 13.05 5.25 14.01
CA THR A 117 13.15 4.70 15.37
C THR A 117 14.53 4.97 15.97
N ARG A 118 15.60 4.78 15.20
CA ARG A 118 16.99 5.04 15.63
C ARG A 118 17.20 6.50 16.01
N ARG A 119 16.70 7.44 15.19
CA ARG A 119 16.79 8.88 15.46
C ARG A 119 15.96 9.31 16.68
N LYS A 120 14.74 8.80 16.83
CA LYS A 120 13.95 8.99 18.08
C LYS A 120 14.72 8.51 19.31
N ALA A 121 15.35 7.34 19.24
CA ALA A 121 16.16 6.80 20.34
C ALA A 121 17.42 7.63 20.62
N ALA A 122 17.92 8.37 19.63
CA ALA A 122 19.03 9.32 19.78
C ALA A 122 18.61 10.67 20.39
N GLY A 123 17.31 10.89 20.61
CA GLY A 123 16.75 12.13 21.16
C GLY A 123 16.28 13.15 20.11
N ASP A 124 16.29 12.79 18.82
CA ASP A 124 15.83 13.66 17.74
C ASP A 124 14.28 13.79 17.77
N ASP A 125 13.77 14.99 17.48
CA ASP A 125 12.34 15.26 17.32
C ASP A 125 11.85 14.78 15.95
N VAL A 126 11.43 13.51 15.88
CA VAL A 126 11.01 12.84 14.64
C VAL A 126 9.51 12.60 14.58
N PHE A 127 8.86 13.14 13.55
CA PHE A 127 7.49 12.81 13.15
C PHE A 127 7.50 11.64 12.16
N ASP A 128 7.14 10.46 12.63
CA ASP A 128 7.09 9.26 11.80
C ASP A 128 5.70 9.07 11.18
N LEU A 129 5.58 9.35 9.89
CA LEU A 129 4.38 9.12 9.08
C LEU A 129 4.60 7.99 8.06
N SER A 130 5.64 7.19 8.24
CA SER A 130 6.04 6.12 7.33
C SER A 130 5.38 4.78 7.67
N VAL A 131 5.03 4.58 8.95
CA VAL A 131 4.48 3.31 9.46
C VAL A 131 2.97 3.27 9.26
N GLY A 132 2.46 2.27 8.53
CA GLY A 132 1.01 2.10 8.33
C GLY A 132 0.28 1.47 9.53
N GLU A 133 0.37 2.05 10.71
CA GLU A 133 -0.23 1.57 11.97
C GLU A 133 -1.11 2.65 12.62
N PRO A 134 -2.36 2.32 13.00
CA PRO A 134 -3.20 3.24 13.76
C PRO A 134 -2.52 3.69 15.05
N ASP A 135 -2.63 4.97 15.39
CA ASP A 135 -2.16 5.57 16.66
C ASP A 135 -3.10 5.32 17.85
N PHE A 136 -4.09 4.43 17.68
CA PHE A 136 -5.07 4.05 18.69
C PHE A 136 -4.62 2.77 19.40
N ASP A 137 -4.94 2.66 20.68
CA ASP A 137 -4.78 1.39 21.38
C ASP A 137 -5.80 0.35 20.91
N THR A 138 -5.46 -0.93 21.06
CA THR A 138 -6.43 -2.03 20.91
C THR A 138 -7.64 -1.78 21.84
N PRO A 139 -8.90 -1.94 21.38
CA PRO A 139 -10.08 -1.73 22.22
C PRO A 139 -9.99 -2.53 23.53
N SER A 140 -10.34 -1.89 24.66
CA SER A 140 -10.11 -2.46 26.00
C SER A 140 -10.78 -3.83 26.19
N VAL A 141 -11.98 -4.03 25.63
CA VAL A 141 -12.71 -5.30 25.66
C VAL A 141 -11.96 -6.42 24.93
N VAL A 142 -11.26 -6.08 23.84
CA VAL A 142 -10.44 -6.99 23.04
C VAL A 142 -9.16 -7.33 23.79
N ALA A 143 -8.47 -6.33 24.35
CA ALA A 143 -7.28 -6.55 25.18
C ALA A 143 -7.60 -7.44 26.40
N GLN A 144 -8.73 -7.18 27.06
CA GLN A 144 -9.20 -7.96 28.20
C GLN A 144 -9.50 -9.42 27.83
N ALA A 145 -10.05 -9.68 26.65
CA ALA A 145 -10.27 -11.04 26.15
C ALA A 145 -8.94 -11.79 25.96
N GLY A 146 -7.90 -11.12 25.45
CA GLY A 146 -6.55 -11.68 25.39
C GLY A 146 -5.97 -12.00 26.77
N ILE A 147 -6.11 -11.09 27.74
CA ILE A 147 -5.68 -11.31 29.14
C ILE A 147 -6.41 -12.51 29.74
N GLN A 148 -7.72 -12.61 29.56
CA GLN A 148 -8.52 -13.72 30.08
C GLN A 148 -8.13 -15.05 29.44
N ALA A 149 -7.82 -15.06 28.15
CA ALA A 149 -7.35 -16.26 27.46
C ALA A 149 -6.06 -16.79 28.10
N ILE A 150 -5.11 -15.91 28.42
CA ILE A 150 -3.88 -16.26 29.14
C ILE A 150 -4.21 -16.83 30.53
N GLN A 151 -5.06 -16.13 31.31
CA GLN A 151 -5.46 -16.55 32.66
C GLN A 151 -6.17 -17.91 32.67
N ARG A 152 -6.92 -18.24 31.62
CA ARG A 152 -7.61 -19.52 31.45
C ARG A 152 -6.73 -20.65 30.89
N GLY A 153 -5.44 -20.39 30.65
CA GLY A 153 -4.52 -21.39 30.12
C GLY A 153 -4.72 -21.69 28.63
N MET A 154 -5.26 -20.75 27.85
CA MET A 154 -5.35 -20.86 26.38
C MET A 154 -3.98 -20.63 25.73
N THR A 155 -3.03 -21.52 26.06
CA THR A 155 -1.60 -21.41 25.71
C THR A 155 -1.07 -22.65 24.98
N HIS A 156 -1.91 -23.68 24.78
CA HIS A 156 -1.59 -24.86 24.00
C HIS A 156 -1.80 -24.64 22.49
N TYR A 157 -1.33 -25.61 21.69
CA TYR A 157 -1.46 -25.59 20.24
C TYR A 157 -2.93 -25.39 19.79
N PRO A 158 -3.23 -24.32 19.05
CA PRO A 158 -4.55 -24.16 18.46
C PRO A 158 -4.66 -25.00 17.17
N PRO A 159 -5.89 -25.26 16.69
CA PRO A 159 -6.09 -25.86 15.37
C PRO A 159 -5.40 -25.04 14.28
N ASN A 160 -4.80 -25.72 13.29
CA ASN A 160 -4.08 -25.04 12.20
C ASN A 160 -4.94 -24.05 11.42
N VAL A 161 -6.24 -24.33 11.29
CA VAL A 161 -7.21 -23.47 10.61
C VAL A 161 -7.67 -22.28 11.47
N GLY A 162 -7.34 -22.27 12.76
CA GLY A 162 -7.87 -21.34 13.76
C GLY A 162 -8.96 -21.97 14.63
N ILE A 163 -9.19 -21.37 15.80
CA ILE A 163 -10.21 -21.82 16.74
C ILE A 163 -11.63 -21.64 16.14
N PRO A 164 -12.58 -22.54 16.41
CA PRO A 164 -13.93 -22.45 15.88
C PRO A 164 -14.64 -21.12 16.18
N GLU A 165 -14.42 -20.59 17.38
CA GLU A 165 -15.02 -19.34 17.87
C GLU A 165 -14.62 -18.15 17.02
N LEU A 166 -13.32 -18.03 16.70
CA LEU A 166 -12.82 -16.96 15.85
C LEU A 166 -13.34 -17.12 14.41
N ARG A 167 -13.35 -18.33 13.87
CA ARG A 167 -13.86 -18.58 12.51
C ARG A 167 -15.34 -18.23 12.40
N ALA A 168 -16.14 -18.56 13.42
CA ALA A 168 -17.55 -18.19 13.49
C ALA A 168 -17.73 -16.67 13.62
N ALA A 169 -16.97 -16.01 14.51
CA ALA A 169 -17.01 -14.56 14.69
C ALA A 169 -16.66 -13.80 13.41
N VAL A 170 -15.64 -14.25 12.67
CA VAL A 170 -15.24 -13.66 11.38
C VAL A 170 -16.33 -13.86 10.33
N ALA A 171 -16.94 -15.05 10.25
CA ALA A 171 -18.04 -15.31 9.32
C ALA A 171 -19.23 -14.38 9.60
N ALA A 172 -19.63 -14.24 10.86
CA ALA A 172 -20.69 -13.34 11.27
C ALA A 172 -20.34 -11.87 10.97
N HIS A 173 -19.10 -11.45 11.25
CA HIS A 173 -18.64 -10.09 10.95
C HIS A 173 -18.69 -9.79 9.46
N LEU A 174 -18.08 -10.64 8.62
CA LEU A 174 -18.10 -10.45 7.16
C LEU A 174 -19.52 -10.52 6.59
N SER A 175 -20.41 -11.32 7.17
CA SER A 175 -21.83 -11.36 6.81
C SER A 175 -22.52 -10.04 7.11
N ARG A 176 -22.30 -9.46 8.30
CA ARG A 176 -22.80 -8.12 8.68
C ARG A 176 -22.30 -7.05 7.72
N LEU A 177 -21.04 -7.09 7.33
CA LEU A 177 -20.47 -6.12 6.38
C LEU A 177 -20.99 -6.28 4.94
N SER A 178 -21.55 -7.44 4.60
CA SER A 178 -22.01 -7.79 3.25
C SER A 178 -23.54 -7.93 3.21
N ALA A 179 -24.22 -6.98 3.83
CA ALA A 179 -25.69 -6.88 3.88
C ALA A 179 -26.42 -8.15 4.38
N GLY A 180 -25.80 -8.90 5.31
CA GLY A 180 -26.37 -10.11 5.89
C GLY A 180 -26.19 -11.37 5.04
N ARG A 181 -25.35 -11.33 3.99
CA ARG A 181 -25.04 -12.53 3.19
C ARG A 181 -24.49 -13.65 4.07
N PRO A 182 -25.05 -14.88 4.03
CA PRO A 182 -24.53 -16.00 4.80
C PRO A 182 -23.10 -16.34 4.40
N ILE A 183 -22.20 -16.48 5.39
CA ILE A 183 -20.81 -16.90 5.17
C ILE A 183 -20.57 -18.16 5.98
N ASN A 184 -20.04 -19.19 5.32
CA ASN A 184 -19.68 -20.44 5.98
C ASN A 184 -18.31 -20.31 6.67
N ALA A 185 -18.27 -20.55 7.98
CA ALA A 185 -17.03 -20.55 8.76
C ALA A 185 -16.01 -21.60 8.27
N ASP A 186 -16.43 -22.65 7.57
CA ASP A 186 -15.56 -23.65 6.92
C ASP A 186 -14.75 -23.14 5.75
N HIS A 187 -15.10 -21.96 5.24
CA HIS A 187 -14.34 -21.29 4.19
C HIS A 187 -13.28 -20.35 4.76
N ILE A 188 -13.16 -20.24 6.10
CA ILE A 188 -12.25 -19.30 6.78
C ILE A 188 -11.04 -20.03 7.35
N ILE A 189 -9.86 -19.47 7.11
CA ILE A 189 -8.61 -19.84 7.79
C ILE A 189 -7.97 -18.63 8.46
N VAL A 190 -7.53 -18.84 9.70
CA VAL A 190 -6.81 -17.85 10.51
C VAL A 190 -5.30 -18.02 10.35
N SER A 191 -4.57 -16.92 10.29
CA SER A 191 -3.11 -16.86 10.09
C SER A 191 -2.46 -15.77 10.95
N THR A 192 -1.13 -15.78 11.02
CA THR A 192 -0.27 -14.83 11.74
C THR A 192 -0.20 -13.47 11.02
N GLY A 193 -1.34 -12.80 10.96
CA GLY A 193 -1.56 -11.55 10.22
C GLY A 193 -1.83 -11.80 8.73
N SER A 194 -2.47 -10.83 8.07
CA SER A 194 -2.94 -10.97 6.67
C SER A 194 -1.80 -11.17 5.66
N LYS A 195 -0.57 -10.77 6.01
CA LYS A 195 0.64 -11.10 5.22
C LYS A 195 0.84 -12.60 5.08
N GLN A 196 0.61 -13.39 6.14
CA GLN A 196 0.70 -14.85 6.05
C GLN A 196 -0.48 -15.42 5.25
N ALA A 197 -1.69 -14.88 5.41
CA ALA A 197 -2.84 -15.27 4.57
C ALA A 197 -2.54 -15.09 3.07
N LEU A 198 -2.03 -13.92 2.68
CA LEU A 198 -1.61 -13.61 1.32
C LEU A 198 -0.51 -14.54 0.82
N PHE A 199 0.51 -14.80 1.66
CA PHE A 199 1.58 -15.73 1.34
C PHE A 199 1.05 -17.14 1.08
N ASN A 200 0.26 -17.68 2.01
CA ASN A 200 -0.33 -19.01 1.88
C ASN A 200 -1.23 -19.11 0.64
N ALA A 201 -2.01 -18.07 0.33
CA ALA A 201 -2.86 -18.04 -0.86
C ALA A 201 -2.02 -18.05 -2.14
N CYS A 202 -0.99 -17.21 -2.24
CA CYS A 202 -0.10 -17.18 -3.41
C CYS A 202 0.63 -18.52 -3.58
N PHE A 203 1.15 -19.08 -2.50
CA PHE A 203 1.88 -20.35 -2.53
C PHE A 203 0.99 -21.56 -2.82
N ALA A 204 -0.32 -21.49 -2.50
CA ALA A 204 -1.28 -22.52 -2.84
C ALA A 204 -1.79 -22.43 -4.29
N LEU A 205 -1.84 -21.22 -4.86
CA LEU A 205 -2.51 -20.97 -6.14
C LEU A 205 -1.54 -20.84 -7.33
N PHE A 206 -0.29 -20.43 -7.08
CA PHE A 206 0.66 -20.06 -8.12
C PHE A 206 1.97 -20.84 -8.00
N GLY A 207 2.65 -20.98 -9.13
CA GLY A 207 3.94 -21.65 -9.21
C GLY A 207 4.81 -21.16 -10.37
N PRO A 208 5.86 -21.91 -10.72
CA PRO A 208 6.74 -21.59 -11.84
C PRO A 208 5.95 -21.39 -13.15
N LYS A 209 6.31 -20.33 -13.89
CA LYS A 209 5.70 -19.88 -15.16
C LYS A 209 4.35 -19.17 -15.04
N ASP A 210 3.71 -19.16 -13.87
CA ASP A 210 2.50 -18.37 -13.67
C ASP A 210 2.84 -16.89 -13.59
N LYS A 211 1.98 -16.05 -14.21
CA LYS A 211 1.99 -14.60 -14.05
C LYS A 211 0.84 -14.15 -13.15
N VAL A 212 1.13 -13.20 -12.27
CA VAL A 212 0.14 -12.61 -11.36
C VAL A 212 0.12 -11.10 -11.57
N LEU A 213 -1.02 -10.59 -12.03
CA LEU A 213 -1.23 -9.16 -12.22
C LEU A 213 -1.35 -8.46 -10.86
N ILE A 214 -0.74 -7.29 -10.74
CA ILE A 214 -0.78 -6.44 -9.54
C ILE A 214 -0.98 -4.98 -9.99
N PRO A 215 -2.13 -4.35 -9.72
CA PRO A 215 -2.32 -2.93 -9.95
C PRO A 215 -1.27 -2.11 -9.19
N ALA A 216 -0.66 -1.14 -9.86
CA ALA A 216 0.38 -0.26 -9.33
C ALA A 216 -0.11 1.20 -9.29
N PRO A 217 0.15 1.97 -8.22
CA PRO A 217 0.96 1.67 -7.03
C PRO A 217 0.40 0.52 -6.17
N ALA A 218 1.28 -0.21 -5.51
CA ALA A 218 0.90 -1.40 -4.76
C ALA A 218 1.63 -1.48 -3.42
N TRP A 219 1.07 -2.24 -2.48
CA TRP A 219 1.78 -2.57 -1.26
C TRP A 219 3.03 -3.39 -1.57
N VAL A 220 4.18 -2.93 -1.09
CA VAL A 220 5.54 -3.43 -1.39
C VAL A 220 5.73 -4.95 -1.27
N SER A 221 4.92 -5.63 -0.45
CA SER A 221 5.08 -7.08 -0.27
C SER A 221 4.37 -7.91 -1.34
N PHE A 222 3.39 -7.39 -2.09
CA PHE A 222 2.66 -8.18 -3.09
C PHE A 222 3.59 -8.84 -4.13
N PRO A 223 4.45 -8.11 -4.87
CA PRO A 223 5.31 -8.75 -5.86
C PRO A 223 6.35 -9.68 -5.22
N GLN A 224 6.80 -9.37 -3.99
CA GLN A 224 7.77 -10.21 -3.28
C GLN A 224 7.14 -11.56 -2.87
N ILE A 225 5.88 -11.54 -2.43
CA ILE A 225 5.13 -12.76 -2.08
C ILE A 225 4.87 -13.61 -3.33
N VAL A 226 4.53 -13.00 -4.47
CA VAL A 226 4.38 -13.71 -5.74
C VAL A 226 5.71 -14.37 -6.16
N ARG A 227 6.83 -13.66 -6.05
CA ARG A 227 8.17 -14.19 -6.33
C ARG A 227 8.55 -15.35 -5.40
N LEU A 228 8.16 -15.30 -4.13
CA LEU A 228 8.36 -16.40 -3.19
C LEU A 228 7.61 -17.69 -3.59
N ALA A 229 6.47 -17.57 -4.27
CA ALA A 229 5.77 -18.69 -4.89
C ALA A 229 6.40 -19.13 -6.23
N ARG A 230 7.50 -18.51 -6.66
CA ARG A 230 8.18 -18.71 -7.96
C ARG A 230 7.34 -18.30 -9.17
N ALA A 231 6.32 -17.49 -8.96
CA ALA A 231 5.55 -16.86 -10.01
C ALA A 231 6.12 -15.48 -10.38
N GLU A 232 5.73 -14.96 -11.54
CA GLU A 232 6.14 -13.65 -12.04
C GLU A 232 5.09 -12.59 -11.67
N PRO A 233 5.43 -11.56 -10.86
CA PRO A 233 4.55 -10.42 -10.66
C PRO A 233 4.59 -9.50 -11.88
N VAL A 234 3.42 -9.19 -12.42
CA VAL A 234 3.25 -8.25 -13.54
C VAL A 234 2.54 -7.01 -13.02
N LEU A 235 3.28 -5.91 -12.88
CA LEU A 235 2.72 -4.63 -12.44
C LEU A 235 1.86 -4.02 -13.54
N VAL A 236 0.64 -3.60 -13.20
CA VAL A 236 -0.31 -2.95 -14.11
C VAL A 236 -0.47 -1.49 -13.67
N PRO A 237 0.12 -0.52 -14.39
CA PRO A 237 0.06 0.89 -13.99
C PRO A 237 -1.38 1.41 -14.01
N GLY A 238 -1.82 2.01 -12.91
CA GLY A 238 -3.10 2.68 -12.81
C GLY A 238 -3.11 4.07 -13.46
N ASP A 239 -4.30 4.54 -13.82
CA ASP A 239 -4.49 5.87 -14.42
C ASP A 239 -4.58 6.95 -13.34
N ILE A 240 -3.76 8.00 -13.45
CA ILE A 240 -3.72 9.11 -12.50
C ILE A 240 -5.05 9.85 -12.40
N GLU A 241 -5.74 10.02 -13.53
CA GLU A 241 -7.06 10.66 -13.61
C GLU A 241 -8.14 9.84 -12.90
N TRP A 242 -7.85 8.57 -12.63
CA TRP A 242 -8.75 7.63 -11.97
C TRP A 242 -8.21 7.15 -10.62
N GLY A 243 -7.45 8.00 -9.93
CA GLY A 243 -6.91 7.71 -8.60
C GLY A 243 -5.95 6.52 -8.59
N LEU A 244 -5.24 6.31 -9.70
CA LEU A 244 -4.30 5.21 -9.93
C LEU A 244 -4.95 3.81 -9.78
N LYS A 245 -6.25 3.71 -10.07
CA LYS A 245 -6.93 2.43 -10.26
C LYS A 245 -6.69 1.88 -11.67
N VAL A 246 -6.90 0.58 -11.85
CA VAL A 246 -6.79 -0.10 -13.16
C VAL A 246 -8.15 -0.55 -13.64
N SER A 247 -8.35 -0.46 -14.95
CA SER A 247 -9.58 -0.88 -15.62
C SER A 247 -9.43 -2.31 -16.11
N VAL A 248 -10.56 -2.93 -16.49
CA VAL A 248 -10.53 -4.21 -17.20
C VAL A 248 -9.67 -4.14 -18.46
N ALA A 249 -9.70 -3.02 -19.19
CA ALA A 249 -8.89 -2.85 -20.39
C ALA A 249 -7.39 -2.81 -20.08
N ASP A 250 -6.98 -2.25 -18.93
CA ASP A 250 -5.58 -2.20 -18.50
C ASP A 250 -5.08 -3.59 -18.11
N LEU A 251 -5.92 -4.33 -17.37
CA LEU A 251 -5.66 -5.73 -17.03
C LEU A 251 -5.57 -6.62 -18.27
N ASP A 252 -6.48 -6.43 -19.24
CA ASP A 252 -6.53 -7.22 -20.46
C ASP A 252 -5.29 -7.05 -21.33
N ARG A 253 -4.74 -5.82 -21.39
CA ARG A 253 -3.50 -5.52 -22.14
C ARG A 253 -2.26 -6.22 -21.56
N GLN A 254 -2.26 -6.48 -20.25
CA GLN A 254 -1.13 -7.13 -19.57
C GLN A 254 -1.32 -8.65 -19.43
N ALA A 255 -2.55 -9.14 -19.60
CA ALA A 255 -2.85 -10.55 -19.49
C ALA A 255 -2.46 -11.34 -20.74
N ASP A 256 -1.90 -12.52 -20.53
CA ASP A 256 -1.52 -13.49 -21.55
C ASP A 256 -1.93 -14.92 -21.14
N GLY A 257 -1.54 -15.92 -21.92
CA GLY A 257 -1.84 -17.33 -21.63
C GLY A 257 -1.16 -17.90 -20.37
N LEU A 258 -0.22 -17.17 -19.77
CA LEU A 258 0.45 -17.53 -18.50
C LEU A 258 -0.17 -16.82 -17.30
N THR A 259 -1.10 -15.89 -17.54
CA THR A 259 -1.74 -15.12 -16.46
C THR A 259 -2.69 -16.01 -15.66
N ARG A 260 -2.34 -16.22 -14.39
CA ARG A 260 -3.05 -17.13 -13.48
C ARG A 260 -3.77 -16.41 -12.36
N GLY A 261 -3.32 -15.22 -11.99
CA GLY A 261 -3.86 -14.49 -10.84
C GLY A 261 -3.90 -12.98 -11.02
N LEU A 262 -4.70 -12.34 -10.18
CA LEU A 262 -4.76 -10.91 -9.92
C LEU A 262 -4.76 -10.70 -8.41
N ILE A 263 -3.88 -9.84 -7.90
CA ILE A 263 -3.98 -9.33 -6.52
C ILE A 263 -4.58 -7.94 -6.58
N LEU A 264 -5.73 -7.74 -5.93
CA LEU A 264 -6.43 -6.47 -5.85
C LEU A 264 -6.46 -6.00 -4.40
N ASN A 265 -6.23 -4.71 -4.13
CA ASN A 265 -6.32 -4.15 -2.77
C ASN A 265 -7.25 -2.94 -2.75
N SER A 266 -8.35 -3.05 -2.00
CA SER A 266 -9.39 -2.02 -1.91
C SER A 266 -10.02 -2.01 -0.51
N PRO A 267 -9.99 -0.90 0.24
CA PRO A 267 -9.24 0.33 -0.03
C PRO A 267 -7.72 0.11 -0.18
N CYS A 268 -7.09 0.88 -1.06
CA CYS A 268 -5.72 0.68 -1.49
C CYS A 268 -4.68 1.27 -0.53
N ASN A 269 -3.65 0.50 -0.20
CA ASN A 269 -2.35 0.97 0.22
C ASN A 269 -1.43 0.92 -1.02
N PRO A 270 -0.90 2.07 -1.50
CA PRO A 270 -0.70 3.32 -0.77
C PRO A 270 -1.68 4.47 -1.07
N THR A 271 -2.58 4.32 -2.03
CA THR A 271 -3.27 5.50 -2.61
C THR A 271 -4.49 5.97 -1.83
N GLY A 272 -5.07 5.11 -0.98
CA GLY A 272 -6.37 5.35 -0.35
C GLY A 272 -7.55 5.22 -1.31
N SER A 273 -7.32 4.86 -2.57
CA SER A 273 -8.38 4.66 -3.57
C SER A 273 -9.28 3.47 -3.22
N VAL A 274 -10.54 3.57 -3.60
CA VAL A 274 -11.56 2.54 -3.36
C VAL A 274 -12.19 2.18 -4.70
N TYR A 275 -12.25 0.87 -4.99
CA TYR A 275 -13.00 0.36 -6.12
C TYR A 275 -14.49 0.34 -5.79
N THR A 276 -15.32 0.83 -6.71
CA THR A 276 -16.78 0.77 -6.58
C THR A 276 -17.27 -0.65 -6.85
N LEU A 277 -18.50 -0.96 -6.43
CA LEU A 277 -19.07 -2.29 -6.67
C LEU A 277 -19.19 -2.64 -8.16
N SER A 278 -19.48 -1.65 -9.02
CA SER A 278 -19.56 -1.85 -10.47
C SER A 278 -18.17 -2.13 -11.08
N GLU A 279 -17.13 -1.47 -10.58
CA GLU A 279 -15.74 -1.73 -10.99
C GLU A 279 -15.28 -3.13 -10.55
N LEU A 280 -15.54 -3.50 -9.29
CA LEU A 280 -15.25 -4.83 -8.78
C LEU A 280 -15.98 -5.92 -9.57
N ARG A 281 -17.26 -5.69 -9.92
CA ARG A 281 -18.04 -6.60 -10.76
C ARG A 281 -17.40 -6.78 -12.14
N ALA A 282 -17.03 -5.69 -12.81
CA ALA A 282 -16.40 -5.76 -14.13
C ALA A 282 -15.08 -6.55 -14.11
N ILE A 283 -14.26 -6.35 -13.08
CA ILE A 283 -13.01 -7.10 -12.87
C ILE A 283 -13.30 -8.58 -12.58
N ALA A 284 -14.26 -8.88 -11.71
CA ALA A 284 -14.64 -10.25 -11.36
C ALA A 284 -15.16 -11.04 -12.57
N GLU A 285 -16.02 -10.42 -13.39
CA GLU A 285 -16.53 -11.02 -14.62
C GLU A 285 -15.41 -11.26 -15.65
N TRP A 286 -14.46 -10.33 -15.78
CA TRP A 286 -13.29 -10.50 -16.63
C TRP A 286 -12.41 -11.67 -16.17
N ALA A 287 -12.12 -11.75 -14.87
CA ALA A 287 -11.31 -12.82 -14.31
C ALA A 287 -11.99 -14.18 -14.43
N HIS A 288 -13.30 -14.24 -14.16
CA HIS A 288 -14.11 -15.44 -14.29
C HIS A 288 -14.06 -16.01 -15.72
N ARG A 289 -14.32 -15.18 -16.75
CA ARG A 289 -14.24 -15.61 -18.16
C ARG A 289 -12.86 -16.13 -18.58
N ARG A 290 -11.80 -15.65 -17.93
CA ARG A 290 -10.40 -16.03 -18.22
C ARG A 290 -9.85 -17.13 -17.30
N ASN A 291 -10.64 -17.65 -16.36
CA ASN A 291 -10.18 -18.59 -15.33
C ASN A 291 -9.00 -18.06 -14.48
N ILE A 292 -8.97 -16.74 -14.25
CA ILE A 292 -7.96 -16.06 -13.43
C ILE A 292 -8.44 -16.05 -11.97
N TRP A 293 -7.54 -16.36 -11.04
CA TRP A 293 -7.80 -16.21 -9.60
C TRP A 293 -7.73 -14.75 -9.17
N ILE A 294 -8.62 -14.31 -8.29
CA ILE A 294 -8.49 -13.01 -7.62
C ILE A 294 -8.14 -13.23 -6.15
N ILE A 295 -7.05 -12.62 -5.69
CA ILE A 295 -6.77 -12.43 -4.27
C ILE A 295 -7.16 -10.97 -3.95
N SER A 296 -8.27 -10.79 -3.25
CA SER A 296 -8.78 -9.47 -2.82
C SER A 296 -8.32 -9.17 -1.40
N ASP A 297 -7.36 -8.27 -1.26
CA ASP A 297 -6.94 -7.74 0.04
C ASP A 297 -7.85 -6.60 0.48
N GLU A 298 -8.73 -6.93 1.42
CA GLU A 298 -9.78 -6.05 1.93
C GLU A 298 -9.48 -5.59 3.36
N ILE A 299 -8.22 -5.67 3.83
CA ILE A 299 -7.82 -5.35 5.21
C ILE A 299 -8.27 -3.95 5.70
N TYR A 300 -8.48 -3.00 4.77
CA TYR A 300 -8.96 -1.65 5.07
C TYR A 300 -10.47 -1.46 4.90
N ARG A 301 -11.26 -2.52 4.64
CA ARG A 301 -12.69 -2.42 4.29
C ARG A 301 -13.52 -1.59 5.27
N ARG A 302 -13.21 -1.63 6.58
CA ARG A 302 -13.91 -0.80 7.58
C ARG A 302 -13.45 0.66 7.60
N ILE A 303 -12.26 0.95 7.12
CA ILE A 303 -11.70 2.31 7.05
C ILE A 303 -12.07 2.89 5.70
N HIS A 304 -13.34 3.25 5.56
CA HIS A 304 -13.95 3.83 4.37
C HIS A 304 -14.65 5.11 4.78
N TYR A 305 -14.43 6.19 4.03
CA TYR A 305 -14.97 7.51 4.36
C TYR A 305 -16.33 7.80 3.70
N GLY A 306 -16.83 6.86 2.89
CA GLY A 306 -18.21 6.87 2.40
C GLY A 306 -19.20 6.29 3.41
N SER A 307 -20.42 6.01 2.96
CA SER A 307 -21.44 5.36 3.79
C SER A 307 -21.11 3.88 3.98
N GLY A 308 -20.84 3.45 5.22
CA GLY A 308 -20.64 2.04 5.56
C GLY A 308 -19.29 1.46 5.12
N PRO A 309 -19.14 0.12 5.13
CA PRO A 309 -17.90 -0.53 4.68
C PRO A 309 -17.64 -0.29 3.20
N ALA A 310 -16.37 -0.38 2.79
CA ALA A 310 -16.01 -0.35 1.38
C ALA A 310 -16.65 -1.54 0.62
N PRO A 311 -16.96 -1.38 -0.69
CA PRO A 311 -17.42 -2.47 -1.53
C PRO A 311 -16.45 -3.65 -1.52
N SER A 312 -17.00 -4.86 -1.57
CA SER A 312 -16.26 -6.11 -1.53
C SER A 312 -16.64 -7.02 -2.68
N LEU A 313 -15.75 -7.95 -3.05
CA LEU A 313 -16.15 -9.07 -3.91
C LEU A 313 -17.22 -9.93 -3.24
N LEU A 314 -17.32 -9.93 -1.90
CA LEU A 314 -18.42 -10.59 -1.18
C LEU A 314 -19.81 -10.05 -1.52
N ASP A 315 -19.90 -8.86 -2.10
CA ASP A 315 -21.16 -8.25 -2.46
C ASP A 315 -21.62 -8.69 -3.88
N LEU A 316 -20.88 -9.61 -4.52
CA LEU A 316 -21.17 -10.17 -5.85
C LEU A 316 -21.81 -11.57 -5.78
N PRO A 317 -22.48 -12.01 -6.87
CA PRO A 317 -23.06 -13.35 -6.97
C PRO A 317 -22.04 -14.48 -6.82
N ASP A 318 -22.48 -15.63 -6.29
CA ASP A 318 -21.63 -16.79 -5.97
C ASP A 318 -20.81 -17.30 -7.17
N GLU A 319 -21.36 -17.26 -8.39
CA GLU A 319 -20.68 -17.68 -9.63
C GLU A 319 -19.37 -16.92 -9.88
N LEU A 320 -19.27 -15.67 -9.44
CA LEU A 320 -18.08 -14.84 -9.60
C LEU A 320 -17.04 -15.09 -8.49
N LEU A 321 -17.35 -15.91 -7.49
CA LEU A 321 -16.54 -16.12 -6.30
C LEU A 321 -15.85 -17.48 -6.24
N GLU A 322 -16.09 -18.33 -7.24
CA GLU A 322 -15.48 -19.67 -7.34
C GLU A 322 -13.94 -19.64 -7.35
N ARG A 323 -13.35 -18.55 -7.88
CA ARG A 323 -11.90 -18.34 -7.96
C ARG A 323 -11.44 -17.10 -7.21
N VAL A 324 -12.04 -16.83 -6.06
CA VAL A 324 -11.71 -15.67 -5.23
C VAL A 324 -11.21 -16.11 -3.86
N VAL A 325 -10.11 -15.49 -3.43
CA VAL A 325 -9.64 -15.51 -2.04
C VAL A 325 -9.74 -14.10 -1.50
N ILE A 326 -10.39 -13.92 -0.36
CA ILE A 326 -10.52 -12.61 0.28
C ILE A 326 -9.66 -12.61 1.54
N THR A 327 -8.70 -11.70 1.63
CA THR A 327 -7.90 -11.51 2.83
C THR A 327 -8.42 -10.35 3.66
N TYR A 328 -8.53 -10.57 4.96
CA TYR A 328 -9.01 -9.59 5.93
C TYR A 328 -8.22 -9.75 7.24
N GLY A 329 -8.58 -9.03 8.30
CA GLY A 329 -7.90 -9.19 9.60
C GLY A 329 -8.22 -8.10 10.61
N ALA A 330 -7.71 -8.26 11.83
CA ALA A 330 -7.97 -7.33 12.92
C ALA A 330 -6.97 -6.17 12.98
N SER A 331 -5.87 -6.25 12.24
CA SER A 331 -4.74 -5.32 12.40
C SER A 331 -5.07 -3.85 12.20
N LYS A 332 -5.96 -3.51 11.26
CA LYS A 332 -6.21 -2.11 10.88
C LYS A 332 -7.48 -1.57 11.48
N ALA A 333 -8.59 -2.29 11.34
CA ALA A 333 -9.89 -1.87 11.88
C ALA A 333 -9.95 -1.89 13.41
N HIS A 334 -9.20 -2.76 14.09
CA HIS A 334 -9.25 -2.91 15.55
C HIS A 334 -7.94 -2.52 16.26
N ALA A 335 -7.04 -1.82 15.56
CA ALA A 335 -5.71 -1.46 16.09
C ALA A 335 -4.95 -2.65 16.72
N MET A 336 -4.96 -3.80 16.03
CA MET A 336 -4.34 -5.05 16.49
C MET A 336 -3.11 -5.44 15.65
N THR A 337 -2.27 -4.49 15.23
CA THR A 337 -1.10 -4.76 14.39
C THR A 337 -0.13 -5.75 15.05
N GLY A 338 0.20 -5.55 16.33
CA GLY A 338 1.13 -6.38 17.10
C GLY A 338 0.61 -7.77 17.49
N TRP A 339 -0.71 -7.98 17.48
CA TRP A 339 -1.34 -9.26 17.83
C TRP A 339 -1.20 -10.34 16.77
N ARG A 340 -0.92 -9.91 15.53
CA ARG A 340 -0.69 -10.78 14.37
C ARG A 340 -1.86 -11.73 14.07
N ILE A 341 -3.08 -11.21 13.92
CA ILE A 341 -4.24 -12.00 13.43
C ILE A 341 -4.71 -11.51 12.07
N GLY A 342 -4.67 -12.41 11.09
CA GLY A 342 -5.22 -12.23 9.74
C GLY A 342 -6.08 -13.42 9.35
N VAL A 343 -6.95 -13.22 8.37
CA VAL A 343 -7.88 -14.25 7.92
C VAL A 343 -7.92 -14.29 6.39
N ALA A 344 -8.16 -15.48 5.84
CA ALA A 344 -8.58 -15.64 4.46
C ALA A 344 -9.92 -16.37 4.40
N LEU A 345 -10.82 -15.87 3.57
CA LEU A 345 -12.01 -16.57 3.11
C LEU A 345 -11.74 -17.11 1.70
N ALA A 346 -11.87 -18.41 1.50
CA ALA A 346 -11.54 -19.06 0.23
C ALA A 346 -12.38 -20.34 0.01
N PRO A 347 -12.45 -20.88 -1.22
CA PRO A 347 -13.05 -22.17 -1.47
C PRO A 347 -12.44 -23.27 -0.59
N PRO A 348 -13.22 -24.28 -0.15
CA PRO A 348 -12.74 -25.30 0.80
C PRO A 348 -11.45 -26.01 0.41
N HIS A 349 -11.22 -26.24 -0.89
CA HIS A 349 -10.00 -26.89 -1.37
C HIS A 349 -8.76 -25.99 -1.21
N VAL A 350 -8.92 -24.67 -1.37
CA VAL A 350 -7.85 -23.68 -1.14
C VAL A 350 -7.58 -23.55 0.35
N VAL A 351 -8.62 -23.50 1.19
CA VAL A 351 -8.48 -23.49 2.67
C VAL A 351 -7.68 -24.70 3.15
N ARG A 352 -7.96 -25.90 2.63
CA ARG A 352 -7.19 -27.11 2.97
C ARG A 352 -5.72 -27.01 2.55
N ALA A 353 -5.44 -26.47 1.36
CA ALA A 353 -4.07 -26.27 0.88
C ALA A 353 -3.32 -25.25 1.76
N MET A 354 -3.95 -24.12 2.09
CA MET A 354 -3.39 -23.11 3.00
C MET A 354 -3.14 -23.68 4.39
N ALA A 355 -4.05 -24.51 4.91
CA ALA A 355 -3.88 -25.18 6.20
C ALA A 355 -2.70 -26.18 6.21
N ALA A 356 -2.49 -26.91 5.11
CA ALA A 356 -1.36 -27.82 4.95
C ALA A 356 -0.02 -27.08 4.86
N ILE A 357 0.02 -25.91 4.20
CA ILE A 357 1.20 -25.03 4.24
C ILE A 357 1.44 -24.57 5.69
N GLN A 358 0.39 -24.07 6.35
CA GLN A 358 0.49 -23.52 7.69
C GLN A 358 0.96 -24.55 8.74
N SER A 359 0.55 -25.82 8.60
CA SER A 359 0.99 -26.91 9.48
C SER A 359 2.49 -27.22 9.40
N HIS A 360 3.15 -26.82 8.32
CA HIS A 360 4.59 -27.01 8.12
C HIS A 360 5.41 -25.72 8.26
N THR A 361 4.77 -24.56 8.41
CA THR A 361 5.47 -23.26 8.56
C THR A 361 5.35 -22.68 9.96
N THR A 362 4.15 -22.65 10.55
CA THR A 362 3.91 -21.91 11.80
C THR A 362 3.00 -22.63 12.79
N THR A 363 2.29 -23.68 12.36
CA THR A 363 1.07 -24.17 13.05
C THR A 363 0.01 -23.05 13.09
N GLY A 364 -1.11 -23.25 13.81
CA GLY A 364 -2.13 -22.22 13.99
C GLY A 364 -1.60 -20.94 14.66
N ALA A 365 -2.22 -19.80 14.34
CA ALA A 365 -1.86 -18.50 14.89
C ALA A 365 -1.94 -18.45 16.43
N ASN A 366 -1.23 -17.53 17.08
CA ASN A 366 -1.10 -17.51 18.54
C ASN A 366 -2.47 -17.49 19.27
N HIS A 367 -2.62 -18.38 20.25
CA HIS A 367 -3.93 -18.71 20.82
C HIS A 367 -4.59 -17.56 21.60
N PRO A 368 -3.88 -16.78 22.45
CA PRO A 368 -4.49 -15.63 23.12
C PRO A 368 -4.99 -14.55 22.16
N ALA A 369 -4.25 -14.27 21.07
CA ALA A 369 -4.71 -13.30 20.08
C ALA A 369 -5.92 -13.78 19.29
N GLN A 370 -6.09 -15.10 19.10
CA GLN A 370 -7.29 -15.62 18.45
C GLN A 370 -8.54 -15.35 19.29
N TRP A 371 -8.46 -15.52 20.61
CA TRP A 371 -9.56 -15.17 21.52
C TRP A 371 -9.83 -13.66 21.55
N ALA A 372 -8.79 -12.84 21.60
CA ALA A 372 -8.93 -11.39 21.49
C ALA A 372 -9.62 -10.99 20.17
N ALA A 373 -9.18 -11.56 19.05
CA ALA A 373 -9.75 -11.27 17.74
C ALA A 373 -11.20 -11.77 17.61
N ALA A 374 -11.58 -12.87 18.26
CA ALA A 374 -12.97 -13.33 18.27
C ALA A 374 -13.88 -12.28 18.91
N THR A 375 -13.46 -11.70 20.05
CA THR A 375 -14.13 -10.55 20.66
C THR A 375 -14.11 -9.32 19.76
N ALA A 376 -12.99 -9.03 19.08
CA ALA A 376 -12.89 -7.89 18.18
C ALA A 376 -13.96 -7.94 17.07
N PHE A 377 -14.21 -9.12 16.50
CA PHE A 377 -15.16 -9.26 15.40
C PHE A 377 -16.63 -9.35 15.81
N ASP A 378 -16.93 -9.70 17.07
CA ASP A 378 -18.29 -10.02 17.53
C ASP A 378 -18.84 -9.14 18.65
N ASP A 379 -18.01 -8.32 19.30
CA ASP A 379 -18.46 -7.43 20.38
C ASP A 379 -18.84 -6.05 19.84
N GLU A 380 -20.05 -5.59 20.18
CA GLU A 380 -20.57 -4.27 19.77
C GLU A 380 -19.67 -3.11 20.24
N ARG A 381 -19.05 -3.23 21.42
CA ARG A 381 -18.16 -2.18 21.95
C ARG A 381 -16.86 -2.10 21.15
N ALA A 382 -16.42 -3.21 20.55
CA ALA A 382 -15.30 -3.20 19.63
C ALA A 382 -15.67 -2.49 18.33
N GLU A 383 -16.86 -2.75 17.76
CA GLU A 383 -17.35 -2.05 16.56
C GLU A 383 -17.53 -0.54 16.82
N GLN A 384 -18.07 -0.13 17.97
CA GLN A 384 -18.17 1.29 18.35
C GLN A 384 -16.78 1.97 18.40
N ALA A 385 -15.74 1.27 18.87
CA ALA A 385 -14.38 1.78 18.83
C ALA A 385 -13.86 1.90 17.39
N VAL A 386 -14.20 0.96 16.50
CA VAL A 386 -13.88 1.06 15.06
C VAL A 386 -14.56 2.29 14.44
N GLU A 387 -15.85 2.51 14.69
CA GLU A 387 -16.59 3.68 14.18
C GLU A 387 -15.98 5.00 14.65
N ALA A 388 -15.64 5.11 15.94
CA ALA A 388 -14.98 6.29 16.50
C ALA A 388 -13.60 6.54 15.85
N MET A 389 -12.82 5.48 15.63
CA MET A 389 -11.53 5.55 14.96
C MET A 389 -11.68 5.99 13.49
N VAL A 390 -12.63 5.44 12.74
CA VAL A 390 -12.90 5.81 11.35
C VAL A 390 -13.35 7.26 11.24
N ALA A 391 -14.22 7.73 12.15
CA ALA A 391 -14.64 9.12 12.20
C ALA A 391 -13.47 10.08 12.48
N GLN A 392 -12.51 9.66 13.32
CA GLN A 392 -11.30 10.44 13.57
C GLN A 392 -10.36 10.45 12.35
N PHE A 393 -10.17 9.33 11.67
CA PHE A 393 -9.42 9.30 10.41
C PHE A 393 -10.08 10.17 9.33
N ALA A 394 -11.41 10.20 9.23
CA ALA A 394 -12.13 11.06 8.30
C ALA A 394 -11.84 12.55 8.55
N ARG A 395 -11.86 12.99 9.82
CA ARG A 395 -11.49 14.37 10.20
C ARG A 395 -10.04 14.71 9.86
N ARG A 396 -9.10 13.79 10.15
CA ARG A 396 -7.68 13.96 9.80
C ARG A 396 -7.50 14.06 8.28
N ARG A 397 -8.17 13.18 7.53
CA ARG A 397 -8.17 13.18 6.06
C ARG A 397 -8.69 14.50 5.51
N GLU A 398 -9.82 14.99 6.00
CA GLU A 398 -10.41 16.28 5.58
C GLU A 398 -9.47 17.46 5.86
N SER A 399 -8.88 17.51 7.07
CA SER A 399 -7.87 18.52 7.43
C SER A 399 -6.67 18.48 6.50
N LEU A 400 -6.10 17.30 6.24
CA LEU A 400 -4.93 17.15 5.37
C LEU A 400 -5.24 17.55 3.93
N VAL A 401 -6.33 17.04 3.37
CA VAL A 401 -6.75 17.34 1.99
C VAL A 401 -7.02 18.84 1.81
N THR A 402 -7.67 19.47 2.79
CA THR A 402 -7.91 20.93 2.76
C THR A 402 -6.59 21.68 2.73
N ARG A 403 -5.64 21.32 3.60
CA ARG A 403 -4.33 21.96 3.67
C ARG A 403 -3.51 21.76 2.40
N PHE A 404 -3.51 20.57 1.80
CA PHE A 404 -2.86 20.35 0.51
C PHE A 404 -3.43 21.27 -0.57
N ARG A 405 -4.76 21.39 -0.63
CA ARG A 405 -5.44 22.27 -1.61
C ARG A 405 -5.17 23.76 -1.38
N THR A 406 -5.08 24.21 -0.13
CA THR A 406 -4.96 25.64 0.19
C THR A 406 -3.53 26.13 0.35
N GLU A 407 -2.64 25.28 0.88
CA GLU A 407 -1.27 25.67 1.24
C GLU A 407 -0.23 25.23 0.20
N VAL A 408 -0.50 24.17 -0.58
CA VAL A 408 0.41 23.68 -1.65
C VAL A 408 -0.36 23.38 -2.95
N PRO A 409 -1.01 24.37 -3.57
CA PRO A 409 -1.93 24.15 -4.70
C PRO A 409 -1.29 23.55 -5.97
N GLY A 410 0.04 23.60 -6.10
CA GLY A 410 0.77 22.95 -7.19
C GLY A 410 0.96 21.44 -7.02
N VAL A 411 0.68 20.90 -5.82
CA VAL A 411 0.91 19.49 -5.48
C VAL A 411 -0.31 18.65 -5.84
N GLU A 412 -0.17 17.83 -6.87
CA GLU A 412 -1.16 16.81 -7.23
C GLU A 412 -1.16 15.66 -6.22
N PHE A 413 -2.34 15.17 -5.86
CA PHE A 413 -2.51 14.01 -4.99
C PHE A 413 -3.74 13.18 -5.37
N VAL A 414 -3.71 11.90 -5.02
CA VAL A 414 -4.87 11.02 -5.15
C VAL A 414 -5.79 11.27 -3.96
N GLU A 415 -7.04 11.68 -4.23
CA GLU A 415 -8.02 11.87 -3.17
C GLU A 415 -8.34 10.52 -2.48
N PRO A 416 -8.01 10.34 -1.19
CA PRO A 416 -8.18 9.06 -0.53
C PRO A 416 -9.64 8.90 -0.10
N HIS A 417 -10.27 7.77 -0.44
CA HIS A 417 -11.64 7.44 -0.05
C HIS A 417 -11.71 6.36 1.05
N GLY A 418 -10.57 5.72 1.35
CA GLY A 418 -10.43 4.80 2.47
C GLY A 418 -8.97 4.61 2.87
N ALA A 419 -8.72 3.57 3.67
CA ALA A 419 -7.46 3.38 4.37
C ALA A 419 -7.09 4.63 5.18
N PHE A 420 -5.80 4.96 5.29
CA PHE A 420 -5.36 6.14 6.05
C PHE A 420 -4.06 6.72 5.49
N TYR A 421 -3.97 6.73 4.16
CA TYR A 421 -2.81 7.19 3.40
C TYR A 421 -3.17 8.38 2.52
N LEU A 422 -2.21 9.26 2.28
CA LEU A 422 -2.26 10.24 1.20
C LEU A 422 -1.07 10.00 0.27
N PHE A 423 -1.35 9.89 -1.03
CA PHE A 423 -0.35 9.65 -2.06
C PHE A 423 -0.29 10.87 -2.99
N PHE A 424 0.87 11.52 -3.08
CA PHE A 424 1.02 12.81 -3.73
C PHE A 424 2.33 12.91 -4.52
N ARG A 425 2.38 13.89 -5.42
CA ARG A 425 3.52 14.19 -6.29
C ARG A 425 4.44 15.26 -5.70
N VAL A 426 5.74 15.08 -5.80
CA VAL A 426 6.74 16.02 -5.26
C VAL A 426 7.24 17.04 -6.27
N ASP A 427 6.96 16.85 -7.57
CA ASP A 427 7.30 17.83 -8.61
C ASP A 427 6.34 19.04 -8.66
N GLY A 428 5.29 19.02 -7.82
CA GLY A 428 4.40 20.15 -7.60
C GLY A 428 4.91 21.17 -6.56
N PHE A 429 6.01 20.88 -5.86
CA PHE A 429 6.63 21.82 -4.91
C PHE A 429 7.54 22.81 -5.64
N GLU A 430 7.66 24.03 -5.10
CA GLU A 430 8.57 25.04 -5.64
C GLU A 430 10.04 24.61 -5.46
N GLY A 431 10.87 24.87 -6.48
CA GLY A 431 12.30 24.54 -6.49
C GLY A 431 12.68 23.52 -7.58
N PRO A 432 13.91 22.97 -7.52
CA PRO A 432 14.34 21.96 -8.49
C PRO A 432 13.52 20.69 -8.31
N VAL A 433 13.07 20.10 -9.43
CA VAL A 433 12.36 18.81 -9.42
C VAL A 433 13.21 17.77 -8.70
N GLN A 434 12.68 17.23 -7.62
CA GLN A 434 13.33 16.19 -6.84
C GLN A 434 12.67 14.84 -7.06
N THR A 435 13.44 13.78 -6.87
CA THR A 435 12.84 12.46 -6.73
C THR A 435 12.11 12.36 -5.38
N GLY A 436 11.09 11.51 -5.28
CA GLY A 436 10.40 11.22 -4.02
C GLY A 436 11.36 10.67 -2.96
N GLN A 437 12.40 9.94 -3.37
CA GLN A 437 13.50 9.52 -2.50
C GLN A 437 14.23 10.73 -1.90
N ALA A 438 14.73 11.64 -2.75
CA ALA A 438 15.47 12.82 -2.33
C ALA A 438 14.59 13.76 -1.47
N PHE A 439 13.30 13.87 -1.81
CA PHE A 439 12.33 14.63 -1.03
C PHE A 439 12.16 14.03 0.39
N CYS A 440 11.95 12.71 0.50
CA CYS A 440 11.83 12.05 1.81
C CYS A 440 13.11 12.16 2.65
N GLU A 441 14.28 12.01 2.03
CA GLU A 441 15.58 12.14 2.70
C GLU A 441 15.78 13.56 3.25
N ARG A 442 15.55 14.59 2.42
CA ARG A 442 15.64 15.99 2.83
C ARG A 442 14.68 16.32 3.96
N LEU A 443 13.41 15.91 3.85
CA LEU A 443 12.39 16.19 4.86
C LEU A 443 12.72 15.52 6.21
N MET A 444 13.34 14.34 6.18
CA MET A 444 13.84 13.66 7.38
C MET A 444 15.06 14.37 7.98
N GLU A 445 16.00 14.83 7.15
CA GLU A 445 17.22 15.51 7.60
C GLU A 445 16.96 16.90 8.16
N GLU A 446 16.18 17.72 7.44
CA GLU A 446 15.99 19.14 7.75
C GLU A 446 14.84 19.38 8.75
N HIS A 447 13.79 18.55 8.70
CA HIS A 447 12.56 18.77 9.45
C HIS A 447 12.17 17.63 10.39
N GLY A 448 12.88 16.49 10.35
CA GLY A 448 12.60 15.32 11.16
C GLY A 448 11.31 14.61 10.77
N VAL A 449 10.85 14.69 9.52
CA VAL A 449 9.60 14.02 9.09
C VAL A 449 9.92 12.81 8.21
N ALA A 450 9.53 11.62 8.67
CA ALA A 450 9.73 10.39 7.92
C ALA A 450 8.50 10.06 7.05
N LEU A 451 8.70 9.99 5.74
CA LEU A 451 7.70 9.60 4.72
C LEU A 451 8.20 8.40 3.92
N VAL A 452 7.35 7.81 3.07
CA VAL A 452 7.74 6.69 2.18
C VAL A 452 7.79 7.17 0.73
N PRO A 453 8.93 7.02 0.02
CA PRO A 453 9.02 7.36 -1.38
C PRO A 453 8.15 6.44 -2.23
N GLY A 454 7.48 6.99 -3.24
CA GLY A 454 6.59 6.28 -4.17
C GLY A 454 7.29 5.12 -4.87
N ALA A 455 8.57 5.27 -5.21
CA ALA A 455 9.39 4.20 -5.79
C ALA A 455 9.45 2.92 -4.92
N ALA A 456 9.27 3.04 -3.59
CA ALA A 456 9.18 1.90 -2.67
C ALA A 456 7.85 1.13 -2.78
N LEU A 457 6.86 1.71 -3.46
CA LEU A 457 5.46 1.28 -3.49
C LEU A 457 5.08 0.77 -4.90
N GLU A 458 6.07 0.21 -5.59
CA GLU A 458 5.90 -0.46 -6.90
C GLU A 458 5.24 0.45 -7.94
N THR A 459 5.42 1.76 -7.79
CA THR A 459 5.05 2.73 -8.81
C THR A 459 5.95 2.52 -10.02
N THR A 460 5.37 2.45 -11.21
CA THR A 460 6.16 2.30 -12.44
C THR A 460 6.55 3.67 -12.96
N GLY A 461 7.86 3.91 -13.11
CA GLY A 461 8.39 5.12 -13.72
C GLY A 461 8.71 4.87 -15.19
N GLY A 462 7.75 5.11 -16.09
CA GLY A 462 7.97 4.98 -17.53
C GLY A 462 8.14 3.53 -18.00
N CYS A 463 7.74 3.27 -19.24
CA CYS A 463 7.84 1.96 -19.89
C CYS A 463 9.30 1.49 -19.94
N GLY A 464 9.50 0.16 -19.86
CA GLY A 464 10.73 -0.48 -20.32
C GLY A 464 11.00 -0.26 -21.81
#